data_AF-A0A954L1F5-F1
#
_entry.id   AF-A0A954L1F5-F1
#
_cell.length_a   1.000
_cell.length_b   1.000
_cell.length_c   1.000
_cell.angle_alpha   90.00
_cell.angle_beta   90.00
_cell.angle_gamma   90.00
#
_symmetry.space_group_name_H-M   'P 1'
#
loop_
_entity.id
_entity.type
_entity.pdbx_description
1 polymer ?
#
loop_
_entity_poly.entity_id
_entity_poly.type
_entity_poly.pdbx_seq_one_letter_code
_entity_poly.pdbx_strand_id
1 'polypeptide(L)'
;MSDQLVTEILTELEALRLIDPHTHINPLSAASATLADILGYHYYTELAHSAGLAKDRIEEPGIDPREKVRRLVPWLATIENTAQYSWLLEMCRVFFNFQENRVTTDNWESLYEASLKKMQSPDWEQQVLQISGLDQVYLTNDFDDPLSGFDTAFYIPCLRTDDLVFHLTRPEVRARLQKCVQQTPTTASQFREALGKLFEHFTGNNARACAISLPPSFSPKSVSDDSAAAILAKVWSGEELSDGEAAVLSCFVFWCLAEKCAEYRLPFDLMIGVNRRVFEAGVYQGQDLYDKRVSLIQYKALFNAFPQVTFPVSVLSETSNQELVSYAWIFPNVVTNGHWWYSNIPVFIEKDTRARLQAVPKTKQIGYYSDM
;
A
#
# COMPACT_ATOMS: atom_id res chain seq x y z
N MET A 1 -1.71 -17.97 -28.81
CA MET A 1 -3.07 -17.40 -28.71
C MET A 1 -3.20 -16.43 -29.88
N SER A 2 -4.28 -16.45 -30.65
CA SER A 2 -4.46 -15.45 -31.71
C SER A 2 -4.72 -14.08 -31.08
N ASP A 3 -4.33 -13.00 -31.76
CA ASP A 3 -4.61 -11.63 -31.30
C ASP A 3 -6.12 -11.42 -31.12
N GLN A 4 -6.93 -12.01 -31.99
CA GLN A 4 -8.39 -12.02 -31.86
C GLN A 4 -8.85 -12.59 -30.52
N LEU A 5 -8.32 -13.75 -30.10
CA LEU A 5 -8.72 -14.35 -28.83
C LEU A 5 -8.23 -13.55 -27.62
N VAL A 6 -7.06 -12.90 -27.73
CA VAL A 6 -6.60 -11.95 -26.70
C VAL A 6 -7.58 -10.80 -26.55
N THR A 7 -7.98 -10.18 -27.66
CA THR A 7 -8.94 -9.08 -27.66
C THR A 7 -10.29 -9.51 -27.11
N GLU A 8 -10.82 -10.66 -27.54
CA GLU A 8 -12.10 -11.19 -27.04
C GLU A 8 -12.09 -11.39 -25.52
N ILE A 9 -11.02 -11.97 -24.97
CA ILE A 9 -10.89 -12.14 -23.51
C ILE A 9 -10.71 -10.80 -22.80
N LEU A 10 -9.87 -9.92 -23.33
CA LEU A 10 -9.58 -8.62 -22.73
C LEU A 10 -10.84 -7.76 -22.64
N THR A 11 -11.66 -7.71 -23.70
CA THR A 11 -12.92 -6.96 -23.70
C THR A 11 -13.87 -7.41 -22.58
N GLU A 12 -13.97 -8.71 -22.33
CA GLU A 12 -14.80 -9.23 -21.23
C GLU A 12 -14.21 -8.90 -19.86
N LEU A 13 -12.88 -8.90 -19.71
CA LEU A 13 -12.22 -8.51 -18.46
C LEU A 13 -12.38 -7.02 -18.17
N GLU A 14 -12.27 -6.17 -19.19
CA GLU A 14 -12.43 -4.70 -19.09
C GLU A 14 -13.87 -4.30 -18.77
N ALA A 15 -14.86 -5.15 -19.08
CA ALA A 15 -16.26 -4.91 -18.74
C ALA A 15 -16.59 -5.22 -17.26
N LEU A 16 -15.68 -5.89 -16.52
CA LEU A 16 -15.90 -6.22 -15.12
C LEU A 16 -15.83 -4.97 -14.25
N ARG A 17 -16.82 -4.80 -13.36
CA ARG A 17 -16.72 -3.82 -12.29
C ARG A 17 -15.86 -4.36 -11.16
N LEU A 18 -15.05 -3.49 -10.56
CA LEU A 18 -13.97 -3.85 -9.66
C LEU A 18 -14.23 -3.34 -8.24
N ILE A 19 -13.84 -4.16 -7.27
CA ILE A 19 -13.57 -3.72 -5.91
C ILE A 19 -12.06 -3.71 -5.78
N ASP A 20 -11.47 -2.54 -5.54
CA ASP A 20 -10.03 -2.42 -5.34
C ASP A 20 -9.70 -2.78 -3.88
N PRO A 21 -9.01 -3.91 -3.62
CA PRO A 21 -8.84 -4.41 -2.26
C PRO A 21 -7.69 -3.76 -1.50
N HIS A 22 -6.91 -2.86 -2.11
CA HIS A 22 -5.85 -2.12 -1.41
C HIS A 22 -5.44 -0.82 -2.12
N THR A 23 -5.61 0.31 -1.43
CA THR A 23 -5.19 1.66 -1.90
C THR A 23 -4.69 2.55 -0.76
N HIS A 24 -4.16 3.70 -1.13
CA HIS A 24 -3.75 4.79 -0.24
C HIS A 24 -4.56 6.08 -0.45
N ILE A 25 -5.75 5.95 -1.04
CA ILE A 25 -6.66 7.07 -1.29
C ILE A 25 -7.03 7.80 0.02
N ASN A 26 -7.02 9.13 -0.04
CA ASN A 26 -7.68 9.96 0.95
C ASN A 26 -9.16 10.11 0.55
N PRO A 27 -10.12 9.55 1.32
CA PRO A 27 -11.53 9.54 0.92
C PRO A 27 -12.20 10.93 0.94
N LEU A 28 -11.55 11.95 1.51
CA LEU A 28 -12.02 13.33 1.50
C LEU A 28 -11.48 14.14 0.31
N SER A 29 -10.56 13.56 -0.47
CA SER A 29 -9.92 14.19 -1.62
C SER A 29 -9.38 13.10 -2.55
N ALA A 30 -10.26 12.22 -3.03
CA ALA A 30 -9.84 10.99 -3.69
C ALA A 30 -9.26 11.22 -5.10
N ALA A 31 -9.87 12.12 -5.87
CA ALA A 31 -9.40 12.43 -7.21
C ALA A 31 -8.39 13.59 -7.22
N SER A 32 -7.48 13.57 -8.19
CA SER A 32 -6.54 14.67 -8.45
C SER A 32 -7.26 15.97 -8.79
N ALA A 33 -6.70 17.09 -8.34
CA ALA A 33 -7.17 18.44 -8.65
C ALA A 33 -6.36 19.12 -9.76
N THR A 34 -5.09 18.73 -9.92
CA THR A 34 -4.21 19.22 -10.98
C THR A 34 -3.31 18.10 -11.53
N LEU A 35 -2.72 18.33 -12.71
CA LEU A 35 -1.75 17.38 -13.28
C LEU A 35 -0.49 17.22 -12.41
N ALA A 36 -0.25 18.15 -11.47
CA ALA A 36 0.84 18.04 -10.51
C ALA A 36 0.60 16.95 -9.45
N ASP A 37 -0.66 16.57 -9.18
CA ASP A 37 -0.97 15.46 -8.27
C ASP A 37 -0.62 14.11 -8.91
N ILE A 38 -0.69 14.04 -10.26
CA ILE A 38 -0.31 12.87 -11.05
C ILE A 38 1.21 12.87 -11.26
N LEU A 39 1.76 13.87 -11.97
CA LEU A 39 3.19 13.93 -12.31
C LEU A 39 4.08 14.18 -11.10
N GLY A 40 3.56 14.81 -10.06
CA GLY A 40 4.28 15.03 -8.81
C GLY A 40 4.28 13.83 -7.87
N TYR A 41 3.56 12.75 -8.22
CA TYR A 41 3.59 11.49 -7.50
C TYR A 41 4.95 10.78 -7.66
N HIS A 42 5.29 9.91 -6.71
CA HIS A 42 6.64 9.34 -6.62
C HIS A 42 7.03 8.51 -7.84
N TYR A 43 6.09 7.81 -8.49
CA TYR A 43 6.36 7.05 -9.72
C TYR A 43 7.08 7.84 -10.82
N TYR A 44 6.81 9.15 -10.94
CA TYR A 44 7.45 9.99 -11.96
C TYR A 44 8.59 10.81 -11.38
N THR A 45 8.44 11.33 -10.17
CA THR A 45 9.48 12.16 -9.53
C THR A 45 10.72 11.34 -9.18
N GLU A 46 10.57 10.09 -8.74
CA GLU A 46 11.71 9.21 -8.45
C GLU A 46 12.46 8.82 -9.72
N LEU A 47 11.74 8.57 -10.83
CA LEU A 47 12.35 8.26 -12.12
C LEU A 47 13.03 9.48 -12.75
N ALA A 48 12.40 10.65 -12.69
CA ALA A 48 13.02 11.90 -13.14
C ALA A 48 14.28 12.21 -12.32
N HIS A 49 14.23 11.99 -11.00
CA HIS A 49 15.39 12.14 -10.13
C HIS A 49 16.49 11.12 -10.46
N SER A 50 16.12 9.86 -10.63
CA SER A 50 17.02 8.78 -11.04
C SER A 50 17.71 9.07 -12.38
N ALA A 51 16.99 9.70 -13.32
CA ALA A 51 17.52 10.10 -14.61
C ALA A 51 18.45 11.33 -14.55
N GLY A 52 18.45 12.08 -13.43
CA GLY A 52 19.39 13.17 -13.17
C GLY A 52 18.77 14.50 -12.73
N LEU A 53 17.44 14.61 -12.61
CA LEU A 53 16.82 15.83 -12.09
C LEU A 53 17.11 15.98 -10.61
N ALA A 54 17.74 17.08 -10.20
CA ALA A 54 18.04 17.31 -8.79
C ALA A 54 16.75 17.40 -7.94
N LYS A 55 16.77 16.78 -6.75
CA LYS A 55 15.63 16.71 -5.83
C LYS A 55 15.10 18.09 -5.44
N ASP A 56 16.00 19.04 -5.19
CA ASP A 56 15.67 20.43 -4.85
C ASP A 56 14.91 21.17 -5.96
N ARG A 57 15.05 20.73 -7.21
CA ARG A 57 14.26 21.26 -8.34
C ARG A 57 12.85 20.69 -8.38
N ILE A 58 12.66 19.45 -7.91
CA ILE A 58 11.36 18.76 -7.86
C ILE A 58 10.55 19.22 -6.64
N GLU A 59 11.22 19.36 -5.49
CA GLU A 59 10.62 19.57 -4.17
C GLU A 59 10.88 20.97 -3.62
N GLU A 60 11.06 21.96 -4.49
CA GLU A 60 11.22 23.34 -4.05
C GLU A 60 10.02 23.76 -3.16
N PRO A 61 10.24 24.20 -1.92
CA PRO A 61 9.16 24.56 -1.02
C PRO A 61 8.26 25.66 -1.61
N GLY A 62 6.94 25.42 -1.62
CA GLY A 62 5.97 26.39 -2.14
C GLY A 62 5.96 26.51 -3.66
N ILE A 63 6.58 25.58 -4.40
CA ILE A 63 6.50 25.53 -5.86
C ILE A 63 5.05 25.48 -6.33
N ASP A 64 4.71 26.33 -7.29
CA ASP A 64 3.40 26.30 -7.94
C ASP A 64 3.17 24.96 -8.66
N PRO A 65 1.96 24.36 -8.61
CA PRO A 65 1.68 23.09 -9.27
C PRO A 65 2.02 23.05 -10.76
N ARG A 66 1.73 24.13 -11.50
CA ARG A 66 2.06 24.21 -12.93
C ARG A 66 3.57 24.30 -13.14
N GLU A 67 4.27 25.07 -12.31
CA GLU A 67 5.73 25.14 -12.34
C GLU A 67 6.37 23.78 -12.04
N LYS A 68 5.84 23.00 -11.09
CA LYS A 68 6.30 21.63 -10.81
C LYS A 68 6.17 20.74 -12.04
N VAL A 69 5.01 20.76 -12.71
CA VAL A 69 4.81 20.03 -13.97
C VAL A 69 5.79 20.48 -15.04
N ARG A 70 5.94 21.80 -15.25
CA ARG A 70 6.88 22.36 -16.24
C ARG A 70 8.31 21.85 -16.04
N ARG A 71 8.75 21.68 -14.80
CA ARG A 71 10.09 21.17 -14.47
C ARG A 71 10.25 19.67 -14.73
N LEU A 72 9.19 18.90 -14.57
CA LEU A 72 9.19 17.44 -14.77
C LEU A 72 9.09 17.05 -16.25
N VAL A 73 8.34 17.82 -17.05
CA VAL A 73 8.05 17.49 -18.45
C VAL A 73 9.31 17.21 -19.30
N PRO A 74 10.41 18.00 -19.25
CA PRO A 74 11.62 17.69 -20.01
C PRO A 74 12.24 16.32 -19.67
N TRP A 75 12.02 15.82 -18.45
CA TRP A 75 12.54 14.54 -17.96
C TRP A 75 11.64 13.36 -18.31
N LEU A 76 10.41 13.61 -18.80
CA LEU A 76 9.58 12.53 -19.33
C LEU A 76 10.25 11.85 -20.54
N ALA A 77 11.02 12.60 -21.33
CA ALA A 77 11.78 12.06 -22.46
C ALA A 77 12.83 11.01 -22.05
N THR A 78 13.29 11.00 -20.79
CA THR A 78 14.28 10.03 -20.30
C THR A 78 13.64 8.76 -19.75
N ILE A 79 12.31 8.69 -19.68
CA ILE A 79 11.58 7.59 -19.06
C ILE A 79 10.50 7.00 -19.99
N GLU A 80 10.49 7.36 -21.28
CA GLU A 80 9.44 6.94 -22.23
C GLU A 80 9.37 5.42 -22.43
N ASN A 81 10.46 4.71 -22.13
CA ASN A 81 10.54 3.25 -22.21
C ASN A 81 9.96 2.53 -20.98
N THR A 82 9.53 3.26 -19.94
CA THR A 82 9.10 2.68 -18.65
C THR A 82 7.61 2.34 -18.64
N ALA A 83 7.22 1.36 -17.82
CA ALA A 83 5.80 1.03 -17.61
C ALA A 83 5.03 2.24 -17.04
N GLN A 84 5.65 2.98 -16.14
CA GLN A 84 5.11 4.18 -15.50
C GLN A 84 4.73 5.25 -16.54
N TYR A 85 5.60 5.51 -17.53
CA TYR A 85 5.27 6.45 -18.60
C TYR A 85 4.10 5.97 -19.46
N SER A 86 3.98 4.66 -19.69
CA SER A 86 2.82 4.09 -20.39
C SER A 86 1.52 4.30 -19.61
N TRP A 87 1.56 4.21 -18.26
CA TRP A 87 0.42 4.51 -17.40
C TRP A 87 0.00 5.99 -17.51
N LEU A 88 0.97 6.91 -17.48
CA LEU A 88 0.71 8.34 -17.67
C LEU A 88 -0.01 8.62 -18.98
N LEU A 89 0.51 8.09 -20.09
CA LEU A 89 -0.07 8.32 -21.41
C LEU A 89 -1.49 7.77 -21.51
N GLU A 90 -1.71 6.55 -21.00
CA GLU A 90 -3.03 5.93 -21.03
C GLU A 90 -4.03 6.67 -20.17
N MET A 91 -3.63 7.09 -18.96
CA MET A 91 -4.44 7.96 -18.11
C MET A 91 -4.79 9.27 -18.81
N CYS A 92 -3.83 9.93 -19.46
CA CYS A 92 -4.09 11.18 -20.18
C CYS A 92 -5.05 10.97 -21.36
N ARG A 93 -4.98 9.84 -22.07
CA ARG A 93 -5.92 9.49 -23.14
C ARG A 93 -7.34 9.31 -22.59
N VAL A 94 -7.48 8.43 -21.59
CA VAL A 94 -8.77 8.03 -21.03
C VAL A 94 -9.49 9.20 -20.36
N PHE A 95 -8.77 9.96 -19.53
CA PHE A 95 -9.38 10.96 -18.66
C PHE A 95 -9.36 12.38 -19.23
N PHE A 96 -8.35 12.71 -20.05
CA PHE A 96 -8.14 14.07 -20.56
C PHE A 96 -8.25 14.16 -22.08
N ASN A 97 -8.60 13.07 -22.77
CA ASN A 97 -8.71 13.00 -24.23
C ASN A 97 -7.42 13.43 -24.95
N PHE A 98 -6.26 13.12 -24.36
CA PHE A 98 -4.95 13.44 -24.92
C PHE A 98 -4.61 12.49 -26.09
N GLN A 99 -4.64 12.98 -27.32
CA GLN A 99 -4.50 12.15 -28.53
C GLN A 99 -3.05 11.98 -29.01
N GLU A 100 -2.10 12.67 -28.38
CA GLU A 100 -0.70 12.57 -28.78
C GLU A 100 -0.02 11.34 -28.17
N ASN A 101 1.05 10.89 -28.81
CA ASN A 101 1.77 9.69 -28.39
C ASN A 101 2.83 9.97 -27.31
N ARG A 102 3.09 11.25 -27.00
CA ARG A 102 4.14 11.70 -26.08
C ARG A 102 3.72 13.00 -25.41
N VAL A 103 4.01 13.14 -24.11
CA VAL A 103 4.00 14.44 -23.41
C VAL A 103 5.37 15.09 -23.58
N THR A 104 5.41 16.31 -24.10
CA THR A 104 6.63 17.03 -24.49
C THR A 104 6.59 18.48 -24.01
N THR A 105 7.72 19.19 -24.14
CA THR A 105 7.80 20.62 -23.85
C THR A 105 6.84 21.47 -24.68
N ASP A 106 6.39 20.97 -25.83
CA ASP A 106 5.59 21.72 -26.79
C ASP A 106 4.08 21.54 -26.56
N ASN A 107 3.66 20.46 -25.88
CA ASN A 107 2.25 20.11 -25.72
C ASN A 107 1.75 20.07 -24.26
N TRP A 108 2.65 20.03 -23.27
CA TRP A 108 2.25 19.82 -21.87
C TRP A 108 1.36 20.94 -21.31
N GLU A 109 1.53 22.19 -21.76
CA GLU A 109 0.68 23.30 -21.31
C GLU A 109 -0.77 23.09 -21.72
N SER A 110 -1.00 22.65 -22.97
CA SER A 110 -2.35 22.35 -23.46
C SER A 110 -2.96 21.18 -22.70
N LEU A 111 -2.17 20.15 -22.40
CA LEU A 111 -2.61 19.03 -21.54
C LEU A 111 -2.92 19.51 -20.11
N TYR A 112 -2.10 20.38 -19.53
CA TYR A 112 -2.31 20.92 -18.20
C TYR A 112 -3.64 21.70 -18.13
N GLU A 113 -3.92 22.57 -19.10
CA GLU A 113 -5.17 23.33 -19.14
C GLU A 113 -6.39 22.43 -19.33
N ALA A 114 -6.32 21.48 -20.27
CA ALA A 114 -7.42 20.57 -20.56
C ALA A 114 -7.74 19.68 -19.36
N SER A 115 -6.71 19.14 -18.71
CA SER A 115 -6.85 18.29 -17.53
C SER A 115 -7.34 19.09 -16.32
N LEU A 116 -6.81 20.30 -16.07
CA LEU A 116 -7.28 21.19 -14.99
C LEU A 116 -8.77 21.50 -15.12
N LYS A 117 -9.23 21.84 -16.34
CA LYS A 117 -10.64 22.10 -16.61
C LYS A 117 -11.52 20.88 -16.29
N LYS A 118 -11.05 19.67 -16.59
CA LYS A 118 -11.76 18.43 -16.24
C LYS A 118 -11.80 18.21 -14.73
N MET A 119 -10.64 18.29 -14.07
CA MET A 119 -10.49 18.06 -12.63
C MET A 119 -11.26 19.05 -11.74
N GLN A 120 -11.54 20.25 -12.24
CA GLN A 120 -12.37 21.25 -11.56
C GLN A 120 -13.89 21.02 -11.70
N SER A 121 -14.32 20.00 -12.45
CA SER A 121 -15.75 19.68 -12.56
C SER A 121 -16.27 19.17 -11.22
N PRO A 122 -17.45 19.61 -10.74
CA PRO A 122 -17.98 19.20 -9.43
C PRO A 122 -18.17 17.68 -9.26
N ASP A 123 -18.34 16.97 -10.37
CA ASP A 123 -18.56 15.52 -10.45
C ASP A 123 -17.31 14.75 -10.88
N TRP A 124 -16.12 15.36 -10.81
CA TRP A 124 -14.88 14.79 -11.32
C TRP A 124 -14.54 13.44 -10.69
N GLU A 125 -14.65 13.33 -9.37
CA GLU A 125 -14.42 12.07 -8.66
C GLU A 125 -15.35 10.96 -9.17
N GLN A 126 -16.63 11.25 -9.35
CA GLN A 126 -17.62 10.30 -9.85
C GLN A 126 -17.31 9.88 -11.30
N GLN A 127 -16.85 10.81 -12.15
CA GLN A 127 -16.40 10.50 -13.50
C GLN A 127 -15.21 9.54 -13.48
N VAL A 128 -14.21 9.78 -12.63
CA VAL A 128 -13.03 8.91 -12.49
C VAL A 128 -13.47 7.51 -12.06
N LEU A 129 -14.27 7.40 -11.00
CA LEU A 129 -14.75 6.11 -10.49
C LEU A 129 -15.58 5.33 -11.53
N GLN A 130 -16.44 6.02 -12.26
CA GLN A 130 -17.29 5.40 -13.29
C GLN A 130 -16.48 4.91 -14.49
N ILE A 131 -15.55 5.73 -14.99
CA ILE A 131 -14.68 5.38 -16.12
C ILE A 131 -13.74 4.22 -15.73
N SER A 132 -13.22 4.22 -14.50
CA SER A 132 -12.38 3.15 -13.95
C SER A 132 -13.15 1.87 -13.58
N GLY A 133 -14.49 1.88 -13.64
CA GLY A 133 -15.30 0.72 -13.30
C GLY A 133 -15.26 0.32 -11.82
N LEU A 134 -14.99 1.25 -10.90
CA LEU A 134 -14.85 0.96 -9.47
C LEU A 134 -16.19 1.01 -8.72
N ASP A 135 -16.48 -0.04 -7.96
CA ASP A 135 -17.65 -0.17 -7.08
C ASP A 135 -17.33 0.01 -5.60
N GLN A 136 -16.13 -0.37 -5.16
CA GLN A 136 -15.62 -0.11 -3.81
C GLN A 136 -14.10 0.04 -3.86
N VAL A 137 -13.57 0.79 -2.89
CA VAL A 137 -12.14 1.08 -2.77
C VAL A 137 -11.74 0.87 -1.32
N TYR A 138 -10.83 -0.07 -1.08
CA TYR A 138 -10.28 -0.32 0.25
C TYR A 138 -9.20 0.72 0.54
N LEU A 139 -9.34 1.40 1.66
CA LEU A 139 -8.40 2.39 2.17
C LEU A 139 -7.33 1.72 3.03
N THR A 140 -6.26 2.46 3.32
CA THR A 140 -5.24 2.08 4.31
C THR A 140 -5.14 3.16 5.37
N ASN A 141 -6.09 3.17 6.31
CA ASN A 141 -6.25 4.25 7.29
C ASN A 141 -5.26 4.09 8.44
N ASP A 142 -4.71 5.22 8.87
CA ASP A 142 -3.97 5.30 10.13
C ASP A 142 -4.84 4.85 11.31
N PHE A 143 -4.22 4.26 12.34
CA PHE A 143 -4.94 3.65 13.46
C PHE A 143 -5.78 4.65 14.29
N ASP A 144 -5.55 5.95 14.14
CA ASP A 144 -6.28 7.03 14.81
C ASP A 144 -7.21 7.83 13.88
N ASP A 145 -7.44 7.34 12.66
CA ASP A 145 -8.42 7.94 11.74
C ASP A 145 -9.82 7.91 12.37
N PRO A 146 -10.57 9.03 12.39
CA PRO A 146 -11.93 9.06 12.90
C PRO A 146 -12.93 8.24 12.05
N LEU A 147 -12.57 7.86 10.83
CA LEU A 147 -13.40 7.09 9.88
C LEU A 147 -14.75 7.77 9.62
N SER A 148 -14.73 9.08 9.42
CA SER A 148 -15.93 9.91 9.30
C SER A 148 -15.80 10.93 8.17
N GLY A 149 -16.93 11.39 7.64
CA GLY A 149 -16.97 12.36 6.55
C GLY A 149 -16.94 11.75 5.15
N PHE A 150 -16.99 10.43 5.04
CA PHE A 150 -17.06 9.68 3.78
C PHE A 150 -17.94 8.43 3.92
N ASP A 151 -18.36 7.86 2.79
CA ASP A 151 -19.16 6.63 2.76
C ASP A 151 -18.28 5.39 2.96
N THR A 152 -18.33 4.79 4.16
CA THR A 152 -17.55 3.59 4.51
C THR A 152 -18.04 2.31 3.83
N ALA A 153 -19.17 2.36 3.10
CA ALA A 153 -19.61 1.27 2.23
C ALA A 153 -18.96 1.31 0.84
N PHE A 154 -18.49 2.49 0.41
CA PHE A 154 -17.73 2.66 -0.84
C PHE A 154 -16.22 2.72 -0.57
N TYR A 155 -15.79 3.64 0.28
CA TYR A 155 -14.42 3.78 0.75
C TYR A 155 -14.22 2.96 2.03
N ILE A 156 -13.88 1.69 1.85
CA ILE A 156 -13.88 0.69 2.90
C ILE A 156 -12.62 0.83 3.77
N PRO A 157 -12.75 1.05 5.08
CA PRO A 157 -11.56 1.19 5.93
C PRO A 157 -10.75 -0.11 6.05
N CYS A 158 -9.43 0.04 6.10
CA CYS A 158 -8.53 -1.01 6.60
C CYS A 158 -7.58 -0.42 7.63
N LEU A 159 -7.33 -1.16 8.70
CA LEU A 159 -6.45 -0.73 9.78
C LEU A 159 -4.99 -0.89 9.35
N ARG A 160 -4.30 0.23 9.09
CA ARG A 160 -2.85 0.26 8.91
C ARG A 160 -2.16 0.07 10.26
N THR A 161 -1.21 -0.86 10.32
CA THR A 161 -0.60 -1.26 11.61
C THR A 161 0.89 -0.98 11.73
N ASP A 162 1.55 -0.46 10.68
CA ASP A 162 2.99 -0.19 10.63
C ASP A 162 3.48 0.64 11.82
N ASP A 163 2.78 1.74 12.14
CA ASP A 163 3.17 2.64 13.23
C ASP A 163 3.12 1.94 14.60
N LEU A 164 2.08 1.12 14.83
CA LEU A 164 1.94 0.38 16.08
C LEU A 164 3.05 -0.67 16.23
N VAL A 165 3.37 -1.39 15.15
CA VAL A 165 4.35 -2.48 15.18
C VAL A 165 5.78 -1.96 15.28
N PHE A 166 6.15 -0.96 14.47
CA PHE A 166 7.55 -0.57 14.30
C PHE A 166 7.89 0.81 14.88
N HIS A 167 6.89 1.62 15.26
CA HIS A 167 7.11 3.02 15.63
C HIS A 167 6.51 3.40 16.99
N LEU A 168 6.10 2.42 17.81
CA LEU A 168 5.59 2.67 19.15
C LEU A 168 6.63 3.32 20.10
N THR A 169 7.93 3.20 19.81
CA THR A 169 8.99 3.92 20.54
C THR A 169 9.04 5.41 20.21
N ARG A 170 8.29 5.90 19.22
CA ARG A 170 8.20 7.33 18.90
C ARG A 170 7.16 8.03 19.81
N PRO A 171 7.51 9.16 20.45
CA PRO A 171 6.60 9.88 21.34
C PRO A 171 5.25 10.25 20.71
N GLU A 172 5.26 10.66 19.44
CA GLU A 172 4.07 11.05 18.70
C GLU A 172 3.10 9.88 18.46
N VAL A 173 3.61 8.67 18.18
CA VAL A 173 2.79 7.47 18.00
C VAL A 173 2.15 7.07 19.33
N ARG A 174 2.92 7.12 20.44
CA ARG A 174 2.39 6.87 21.79
C ARG A 174 1.28 7.85 22.16
N ALA A 175 1.48 9.14 21.90
CA ALA A 175 0.50 10.17 22.19
C ALA A 175 -0.81 9.97 21.39
N ARG A 176 -0.69 9.62 20.09
CA ARG A 176 -1.84 9.27 19.23
C ARG A 176 -2.60 8.06 19.79
N LEU A 177 -1.89 6.99 20.15
CA LEU A 177 -2.51 5.79 20.73
C LEU A 177 -3.22 6.11 22.04
N GLN A 178 -2.55 6.78 22.98
CA GLN A 178 -3.14 7.19 24.27
C GLN A 178 -4.42 8.00 24.09
N LYS A 179 -4.43 8.92 23.13
CA LYS A 179 -5.60 9.74 22.82
C LYS A 179 -6.77 8.89 22.31
N CYS A 180 -6.51 7.92 21.45
CA CYS A 180 -7.54 7.05 20.87
C CYS A 180 -8.14 6.11 21.91
N VAL A 181 -7.30 5.44 22.69
CA VAL A 181 -7.74 4.40 23.62
C VAL A 181 -8.06 4.91 25.02
N GLN A 182 -7.79 6.21 25.27
CA GLN A 182 -7.96 6.92 26.54
C GLN A 182 -7.29 6.20 27.72
N GLN A 183 -6.15 5.57 27.47
CA GLN A 183 -5.39 4.83 28.46
C GLN A 183 -3.90 4.79 28.12
N THR A 184 -3.07 4.54 29.13
CA THR A 184 -1.63 4.25 28.95
C THR A 184 -1.41 2.76 29.16
N PRO A 185 -1.27 1.95 28.09
CA PRO A 185 -1.17 0.49 28.22
C PRO A 185 0.24 0.03 28.60
N THR A 186 0.57 0.07 29.89
CA THR A 186 1.90 -0.31 30.41
C THR A 186 2.10 -1.81 30.60
N THR A 187 1.03 -2.60 30.50
CA THR A 187 1.07 -4.07 30.61
C THR A 187 0.58 -4.74 29.32
N ALA A 188 0.93 -6.01 29.13
CA ALA A 188 0.48 -6.78 27.96
C ALA A 188 -1.05 -6.87 27.86
N SER A 189 -1.75 -7.07 28.99
CA SER A 189 -3.22 -7.11 29.03
C SER A 189 -3.84 -5.77 28.60
N GLN A 190 -3.39 -4.66 29.20
CA GLN A 190 -3.87 -3.33 28.82
C GLN A 190 -3.55 -2.98 27.36
N PHE A 191 -2.42 -3.47 26.83
CA PHE A 191 -2.08 -3.27 25.43
C PHE A 191 -3.03 -4.03 24.50
N ARG A 192 -3.37 -5.28 24.81
CA ARG A 192 -4.40 -6.03 24.06
C ARG A 192 -5.78 -5.37 24.15
N GLU A 193 -6.13 -4.80 25.30
CA GLU A 193 -7.36 -4.00 25.46
C GLU A 193 -7.33 -2.74 24.60
N ALA A 194 -6.19 -2.04 24.55
CA ALA A 194 -6.01 -0.86 23.68
C ALA A 194 -6.25 -1.22 22.21
N LEU A 195 -5.64 -2.32 21.73
CA LEU A 195 -5.89 -2.81 20.39
C LEU A 195 -7.35 -3.21 20.18
N GLY A 196 -7.99 -3.82 21.20
CA GLY A 196 -9.42 -4.13 21.16
C GLY A 196 -10.27 -2.90 20.83
N LYS A 197 -10.04 -1.77 21.51
CA LYS A 197 -10.74 -0.50 21.24
C LYS A 197 -10.54 0.00 19.81
N LEU A 198 -9.34 -0.16 19.25
CA LEU A 198 -9.08 0.18 17.84
C LEU A 198 -9.88 -0.72 16.90
N PHE A 199 -9.89 -2.03 17.12
CA PHE A 199 -10.66 -2.98 16.31
C PHE A 199 -12.17 -2.73 16.42
N GLU A 200 -12.69 -2.42 17.61
CA GLU A 200 -14.10 -2.02 17.82
C GLU A 200 -14.45 -0.77 17.00
N HIS A 201 -13.61 0.25 17.04
CA HIS A 201 -13.79 1.47 16.24
C HIS A 201 -13.80 1.17 14.73
N PHE A 202 -12.79 0.43 14.25
CA PHE A 202 -12.66 0.10 12.83
C PHE A 202 -13.80 -0.79 12.33
N THR A 203 -14.11 -1.88 13.03
CA THR A 203 -15.19 -2.79 12.63
C THR A 203 -16.57 -2.17 12.79
N GLY A 204 -16.77 -1.29 13.79
CA GLY A 204 -17.96 -0.46 13.92
C GLY A 204 -18.17 0.48 12.73
N ASN A 205 -17.10 0.85 12.02
CA ASN A 205 -17.10 1.68 10.82
C ASN A 205 -16.83 0.87 9.54
N ASN A 206 -17.28 -0.39 9.50
CA ASN A 206 -17.27 -1.25 8.31
C ASN A 206 -15.88 -1.66 7.80
N ALA A 207 -14.84 -1.62 8.64
CA ALA A 207 -13.52 -2.08 8.23
C ALA A 207 -13.53 -3.55 7.77
N ARG A 208 -12.68 -3.85 6.77
CA ARG A 208 -12.64 -5.19 6.13
C ARG A 208 -11.29 -5.89 6.18
N ALA A 209 -10.21 -5.21 6.58
CA ALA A 209 -8.90 -5.82 6.73
C ALA A 209 -8.00 -5.04 7.72
N CYS A 210 -6.91 -5.68 8.13
CA CYS A 210 -5.71 -5.01 8.60
C CYS A 210 -4.63 -5.08 7.51
N ALA A 211 -3.72 -4.12 7.47
CA ALA A 211 -2.60 -4.13 6.53
C ALA A 211 -1.29 -3.71 7.19
N ILE A 212 -0.17 -4.25 6.69
CA ILE A 212 1.18 -3.92 7.15
C ILE A 212 2.23 -4.17 6.07
N SER A 213 3.22 -3.28 5.99
CA SER A 213 4.47 -3.53 5.27
C SER A 213 5.55 -4.05 6.22
N LEU A 214 6.23 -5.14 5.84
CA LEU A 214 7.17 -5.85 6.71
C LEU A 214 8.58 -5.87 6.10
N PRO A 215 9.63 -5.60 6.90
CA PRO A 215 11.00 -5.71 6.43
C PRO A 215 11.42 -7.17 6.23
N PRO A 216 12.42 -7.44 5.36
CA PRO A 216 12.84 -8.81 5.05
C PRO A 216 13.41 -9.57 6.26
N SER A 217 13.88 -8.84 7.28
CA SER A 217 14.39 -9.38 8.53
C SER A 217 13.31 -9.72 9.57
N PHE A 218 12.05 -9.36 9.33
CA PHE A 218 10.98 -9.61 10.29
C PHE A 218 10.61 -11.10 10.34
N SER A 219 10.62 -11.67 11.55
CA SER A 219 10.22 -13.06 11.79
C SER A 219 9.24 -13.12 12.96
N PRO A 220 7.92 -13.17 12.68
CA PRO A 220 6.91 -13.11 13.72
C PRO A 220 6.93 -14.36 14.60
N LYS A 221 6.88 -14.14 15.91
CA LYS A 221 6.82 -15.19 16.94
C LYS A 221 6.01 -14.70 18.13
N SER A 222 5.38 -15.63 18.84
CA SER A 222 4.71 -15.33 20.11
C SER A 222 5.72 -14.80 21.12
N VAL A 223 5.32 -13.79 21.89
CA VAL A 223 6.11 -13.20 22.98
C VAL A 223 5.34 -13.39 24.27
N SER A 224 6.02 -13.80 25.35
CA SER A 224 5.36 -13.95 26.66
C SER A 224 5.02 -12.60 27.28
N ASP A 225 3.94 -12.57 28.06
CA ASP A 225 3.47 -11.36 28.72
C ASP A 225 4.54 -10.75 29.64
N ASP A 226 5.35 -11.58 30.33
CA ASP A 226 6.45 -11.10 31.18
C ASP A 226 7.54 -10.37 30.37
N SER A 227 7.91 -10.92 29.21
CA SER A 227 8.90 -10.29 28.32
C SER A 227 8.37 -8.98 27.74
N ALA A 228 7.08 -8.96 27.37
CA ALA A 228 6.43 -7.78 26.83
C ALA A 228 6.25 -6.68 27.89
N ALA A 229 5.88 -7.03 29.13
CA ALA A 229 5.60 -6.08 30.20
C ALA A 229 6.83 -5.23 30.55
N ALA A 230 8.02 -5.86 30.64
CA ALA A 230 9.27 -5.13 30.91
C ALA A 230 9.59 -4.10 29.80
N ILE A 231 9.37 -4.48 28.54
CA ILE A 231 9.65 -3.62 27.38
C ILE A 231 8.60 -2.51 27.26
N LEU A 232 7.31 -2.82 27.45
CA LEU A 232 6.24 -1.82 27.46
C LEU A 232 6.47 -0.77 28.55
N ALA A 233 6.89 -1.17 29.75
CA ALA A 233 7.23 -0.24 30.81
C ALA A 233 8.29 0.80 30.37
N LYS A 234 9.36 0.35 29.71
CA LYS A 234 10.40 1.22 29.13
C LYS A 234 9.87 2.14 28.04
N VAL A 235 9.06 1.60 27.13
CA VAL A 235 8.44 2.37 26.04
C VAL A 235 7.61 3.53 26.58
N TRP A 236 6.82 3.27 27.63
CA TRP A 236 5.95 4.29 28.23
C TRP A 236 6.66 5.23 29.21
N SER A 237 7.79 4.83 29.80
CA SER A 237 8.68 5.73 30.55
C SER A 237 9.54 6.62 29.63
N GLY A 238 9.61 6.30 28.33
CA GLY A 238 10.41 7.03 27.35
C GLY A 238 11.88 6.62 27.33
N GLU A 239 12.21 5.47 27.91
CA GLU A 239 13.55 4.88 27.83
C GLU A 239 13.85 4.37 26.41
N GLU A 240 15.12 4.44 26.01
CA GLU A 240 15.58 3.86 24.76
C GLU A 240 15.59 2.33 24.84
N LEU A 241 15.13 1.69 23.77
CA LEU A 241 15.22 0.24 23.62
C LEU A 241 16.49 -0.13 22.87
N SER A 242 17.11 -1.23 23.27
CA SER A 242 18.09 -1.91 22.42
C SER A 242 17.41 -2.50 21.16
N ASP A 243 18.19 -2.78 20.12
CA ASP A 243 17.67 -3.41 18.89
C ASP A 243 16.95 -4.74 19.17
N GLY A 244 17.46 -5.52 20.13
CA GLY A 244 16.83 -6.77 20.57
C GLY A 244 15.47 -6.55 21.23
N GLU A 245 15.35 -5.54 22.09
CA GLU A 245 14.08 -5.18 22.73
C GLU A 245 13.07 -4.62 21.72
N ALA A 246 13.52 -3.78 20.77
CA ALA A 246 12.68 -3.26 19.70
C ALA A 246 12.14 -4.38 18.80
N ALA A 247 12.96 -5.39 18.49
CA ALA A 247 12.53 -6.57 17.74
C ALA A 247 11.50 -7.42 18.51
N VAL A 248 11.68 -7.59 19.83
CA VAL A 248 10.71 -8.28 20.68
C VAL A 248 9.40 -7.50 20.77
N LEU A 249 9.45 -6.17 20.93
CA LEU A 249 8.28 -5.30 20.92
C LEU A 249 7.50 -5.45 19.61
N SER A 250 8.18 -5.38 18.48
CA SER A 250 7.54 -5.51 17.16
C SER A 250 6.85 -6.87 17.01
N CYS A 251 7.49 -7.96 17.44
CA CYS A 251 6.89 -9.29 17.44
C CYS A 251 5.66 -9.35 18.36
N PHE A 252 5.74 -8.77 19.57
CA PHE A 252 4.64 -8.76 20.52
C PHE A 252 3.42 -8.00 19.97
N VAL A 253 3.62 -6.78 19.46
CA VAL A 253 2.53 -5.96 18.91
C VAL A 253 1.91 -6.64 17.70
N PHE A 254 2.72 -7.12 16.76
CA PHE A 254 2.24 -7.85 15.59
C PHE A 254 1.44 -9.10 15.96
N TRP A 255 1.91 -9.88 16.94
CA TRP A 255 1.21 -11.08 17.40
C TRP A 255 -0.14 -10.73 18.03
N CYS A 256 -0.22 -9.67 18.84
CA CYS A 256 -1.48 -9.19 19.41
C CYS A 256 -2.46 -8.71 18.32
N LEU A 257 -1.96 -8.09 17.25
CA LEU A 257 -2.80 -7.72 16.10
C LEU A 257 -3.36 -8.95 15.37
N ALA A 258 -2.57 -10.01 15.21
CA ALA A 258 -3.05 -11.27 14.64
C ALA A 258 -4.09 -11.96 15.55
N GLU A 259 -3.93 -11.91 16.87
CA GLU A 259 -4.94 -12.34 17.85
C GLU A 259 -6.26 -11.56 17.67
N LYS A 260 -6.18 -10.24 17.45
CA LYS A 260 -7.36 -9.42 17.18
C LYS A 260 -7.97 -9.68 15.80
N CYS A 261 -7.19 -9.90 14.77
CA CYS A 261 -7.70 -10.34 13.46
C CYS A 261 -8.49 -11.64 13.59
N ALA A 262 -8.01 -12.59 14.42
CA ALA A 262 -8.73 -13.83 14.70
C ALA A 262 -10.05 -13.59 15.44
N GLU A 263 -10.04 -12.73 16.45
CA GLU A 263 -11.22 -12.39 17.27
C GLU A 263 -12.31 -11.70 16.42
N TYR A 264 -11.92 -10.73 15.60
CA TYR A 264 -12.81 -9.90 14.78
C TYR A 264 -13.05 -10.46 13.38
N ARG A 265 -12.44 -11.61 13.04
CA ARG A 265 -12.55 -12.28 11.73
C ARG A 265 -12.15 -11.39 10.56
N LEU A 266 -11.11 -10.58 10.74
CA LEU A 266 -10.53 -9.78 9.68
C LEU A 266 -9.34 -10.51 9.03
N PRO A 267 -9.18 -10.45 7.71
CA PRO A 267 -7.91 -10.77 7.08
C PRO A 267 -6.81 -9.78 7.51
N PHE A 268 -5.57 -10.22 7.45
CA PHE A 268 -4.40 -9.40 7.73
C PHE A 268 -3.44 -9.43 6.54
N ASP A 269 -3.46 -8.36 5.76
CA ASP A 269 -2.67 -8.18 4.55
C ASP A 269 -1.19 -7.96 4.90
N LEU A 270 -0.31 -8.78 4.32
CA LEU A 270 1.12 -8.76 4.57
C LEU A 270 1.87 -8.38 3.30
N MET A 271 2.43 -7.17 3.28
CA MET A 271 3.27 -6.67 2.20
C MET A 271 4.74 -6.87 2.60
N ILE A 272 5.35 -7.95 2.12
CA ILE A 272 6.62 -8.46 2.67
C ILE A 272 7.81 -8.07 1.78
N GLY A 273 8.82 -7.43 2.38
CA GLY A 273 10.16 -7.32 1.81
C GLY A 273 10.76 -5.91 1.76
N VAL A 274 10.09 -4.87 2.26
CA VAL A 274 10.56 -3.48 2.12
C VAL A 274 11.62 -3.10 3.16
N ASN A 275 12.69 -2.46 2.71
CA ASN A 275 13.61 -1.71 3.55
C ASN A 275 13.34 -0.22 3.35
N ARG A 276 12.95 0.47 4.42
CA ARG A 276 12.70 1.90 4.37
C ARG A 276 14.00 2.69 4.26
N ARG A 277 13.99 3.79 3.51
CA ARG A 277 15.08 4.78 3.39
C ARG A 277 16.46 4.20 3.00
N VAL A 278 16.49 3.24 2.09
CA VAL A 278 17.76 2.74 1.53
C VAL A 278 18.46 3.83 0.72
N PHE A 279 17.70 4.64 -0.02
CA PHE A 279 18.22 5.84 -0.68
C PHE A 279 17.86 7.09 0.12
N GLU A 280 18.71 7.43 1.10
CA GLU A 280 18.46 8.50 2.08
C GLU A 280 18.21 9.89 1.46
N ALA A 281 18.85 10.16 0.32
CA ALA A 281 18.76 11.41 -0.41
C ALA A 281 17.65 11.44 -1.48
N GLY A 282 16.87 10.36 -1.62
CA GLY A 282 15.80 10.25 -2.60
C GLY A 282 14.67 11.26 -2.35
N VAL A 283 13.81 11.39 -3.36
CA VAL A 283 12.58 12.20 -3.29
C VAL A 283 11.61 11.65 -2.24
N TYR A 284 10.62 12.45 -1.83
CA TYR A 284 9.53 12.05 -0.97
C TYR A 284 8.87 10.78 -1.53
N GLN A 285 8.70 9.76 -0.67
CA GLN A 285 8.21 8.41 -1.00
C GLN A 285 9.08 7.57 -1.96
N GLY A 286 10.10 8.14 -2.61
CA GLY A 286 11.06 7.44 -3.49
C GLY A 286 12.40 7.12 -2.83
N GLN A 287 12.38 6.63 -1.58
CA GLN A 287 13.58 6.34 -0.79
C GLN A 287 13.75 4.86 -0.41
N ASP A 288 12.68 4.10 -0.54
CA ASP A 288 12.62 2.71 -0.05
C ASP A 288 13.13 1.77 -1.13
N LEU A 289 13.74 0.64 -0.73
CA LEU A 289 14.13 -0.45 -1.63
C LEU A 289 13.93 -1.77 -0.88
N TYR A 290 14.61 -2.84 -1.28
CA TYR A 290 14.46 -4.15 -0.66
C TYR A 290 15.76 -4.96 -0.68
N ASP A 291 15.94 -5.78 0.35
CA ASP A 291 16.84 -6.93 0.30
C ASP A 291 16.03 -8.18 -0.06
N LYS A 292 16.31 -8.75 -1.24
CA LYS A 292 15.60 -9.94 -1.74
C LYS A 292 15.81 -11.20 -0.89
N ARG A 293 16.73 -11.20 0.07
CA ARG A 293 17.04 -12.35 0.95
C ARG A 293 16.00 -12.50 2.05
N VAL A 294 14.77 -12.77 1.66
CA VAL A 294 13.63 -13.05 2.53
C VAL A 294 12.98 -14.36 2.13
N SER A 295 12.43 -15.09 3.10
CA SER A 295 11.64 -16.30 2.85
C SER A 295 10.40 -16.33 3.74
N LEU A 296 9.29 -16.82 3.19
CA LEU A 296 8.03 -17.05 3.89
C LEU A 296 8.15 -18.10 5.00
N ILE A 297 9.23 -18.88 5.04
CA ILE A 297 9.50 -19.81 6.16
C ILE A 297 9.62 -19.07 7.50
N GLN A 298 10.04 -17.79 7.48
CA GLN A 298 10.13 -16.93 8.65
C GLN A 298 8.75 -16.66 9.29
N TYR A 299 7.67 -16.84 8.51
CA TYR A 299 6.28 -16.63 8.91
C TYR A 299 5.57 -17.93 9.30
N LYS A 300 6.25 -19.08 9.29
CA LYS A 300 5.65 -20.38 9.62
C LYS A 300 4.94 -20.38 10.98
N ALA A 301 5.47 -19.69 11.98
CA ALA A 301 4.88 -19.63 13.31
C ALA A 301 3.53 -18.92 13.28
N LEU A 302 3.44 -17.80 12.56
CA LEU A 302 2.21 -17.04 12.33
C LEU A 302 1.16 -17.91 11.62
N PHE A 303 1.50 -18.47 10.46
CA PHE A 303 0.54 -19.21 9.65
C PHE A 303 -0.01 -20.46 10.36
N ASN A 304 0.81 -21.13 11.18
CA ASN A 304 0.35 -22.27 11.99
C ASN A 304 -0.48 -21.85 13.21
N ALA A 305 -0.17 -20.71 13.84
CA ALA A 305 -0.85 -20.29 15.07
C ALA A 305 -2.24 -19.69 14.82
N PHE A 306 -2.49 -19.13 13.63
CA PHE A 306 -3.74 -18.46 13.28
C PHE A 306 -4.41 -19.08 12.04
N PRO A 307 -4.82 -20.36 12.08
CA PRO A 307 -5.49 -21.01 10.95
C PRO A 307 -6.82 -20.35 10.55
N GLN A 308 -7.42 -19.56 11.43
CA GLN A 308 -8.68 -18.83 11.25
C GLN A 308 -8.52 -17.44 10.62
N VAL A 309 -7.30 -16.88 10.58
CA VAL A 309 -7.02 -15.57 9.97
C VAL A 309 -6.56 -15.80 8.54
N THR A 310 -7.22 -15.19 7.56
CA THR A 310 -6.68 -15.17 6.19
C THR A 310 -5.57 -14.13 6.09
N PHE A 311 -4.45 -14.52 5.49
CA PHE A 311 -3.31 -13.66 5.20
C PHE A 311 -3.19 -13.48 3.68
N PRO A 312 -3.75 -12.41 3.11
CA PRO A 312 -3.40 -11.96 1.76
C PRO A 312 -1.95 -11.49 1.75
N VAL A 313 -1.10 -12.15 1.00
CA VAL A 313 0.35 -11.88 0.97
C VAL A 313 0.76 -11.33 -0.38
N SER A 314 1.42 -10.17 -0.32
CA SER A 314 2.15 -9.57 -1.42
C SER A 314 3.64 -9.66 -1.15
N VAL A 315 4.44 -10.04 -2.14
CA VAL A 315 5.90 -10.12 -2.02
C VAL A 315 6.55 -9.09 -2.93
N LEU A 316 7.57 -8.38 -2.42
CA LEU A 316 8.20 -7.28 -3.14
C LEU A 316 9.19 -7.75 -4.22
N SER A 317 9.93 -8.85 -3.95
CA SER A 317 10.84 -9.45 -4.93
C SER A 317 10.14 -10.50 -5.78
N GLU A 318 10.41 -10.44 -7.07
CA GLU A 318 10.05 -11.41 -8.10
C GLU A 318 10.52 -12.83 -7.77
N THR A 319 11.64 -12.96 -7.03
CA THR A 319 12.17 -14.27 -6.64
C THR A 319 11.32 -14.97 -5.57
N SER A 320 10.54 -14.22 -4.80
CA SER A 320 9.70 -14.75 -3.73
C SER A 320 8.33 -15.24 -4.22
N ASN A 321 7.92 -14.93 -5.46
CA ASN A 321 6.60 -15.34 -5.95
C ASN A 321 6.43 -16.86 -6.03
N GLN A 322 7.45 -17.62 -6.44
CA GLN A 322 7.37 -19.09 -6.45
C GLN A 322 7.18 -19.66 -5.04
N GLU A 323 7.78 -19.02 -4.03
CA GLU A 323 7.56 -19.39 -2.64
C GLU A 323 6.13 -19.04 -2.21
N LEU A 324 5.63 -17.84 -2.53
CA LEU A 324 4.24 -17.45 -2.29
C LEU A 324 3.24 -18.43 -2.91
N VAL A 325 3.45 -18.85 -4.16
CA VAL A 325 2.65 -19.90 -4.82
C VAL A 325 2.64 -21.19 -4.00
N SER A 326 3.81 -21.63 -3.52
CA SER A 326 3.93 -22.86 -2.74
C SER A 326 3.24 -22.76 -1.37
N TYR A 327 3.34 -21.61 -0.70
CA TYR A 327 2.66 -21.39 0.59
C TYR A 327 1.14 -21.25 0.40
N ALA A 328 0.69 -20.55 -0.64
CA ALA A 328 -0.73 -20.44 -0.97
C ALA A 328 -1.33 -21.76 -1.49
N TRP A 329 -0.52 -22.66 -2.04
CA TRP A 329 -0.91 -24.04 -2.33
C TRP A 329 -1.14 -24.83 -1.04
N ILE A 330 -0.21 -24.76 -0.07
CA ILE A 330 -0.21 -25.64 1.10
C ILE A 330 -1.02 -25.10 2.30
N PHE A 331 -0.78 -23.85 2.73
CA PHE A 331 -1.43 -23.28 3.91
C PHE A 331 -2.84 -22.79 3.57
N PRO A 332 -3.91 -23.28 4.22
CA PRO A 332 -5.28 -22.85 3.91
C PRO A 332 -5.51 -21.34 4.06
N ASN A 333 -4.79 -20.71 4.98
CA ASN A 333 -4.92 -19.30 5.31
C ASN A 333 -4.00 -18.36 4.53
N VAL A 334 -3.08 -18.84 3.67
CA VAL A 334 -2.23 -17.96 2.85
C VAL A 334 -2.87 -17.74 1.48
N VAL A 335 -3.14 -16.49 1.10
CA VAL A 335 -3.77 -16.09 -0.16
C VAL A 335 -2.79 -15.24 -0.96
N THR A 336 -2.70 -15.42 -2.28
CA THR A 336 -1.87 -14.53 -3.10
C THR A 336 -2.58 -13.20 -3.31
N ASN A 337 -1.89 -12.08 -3.08
CA ASN A 337 -2.48 -10.75 -3.19
C ASN A 337 -1.69 -9.87 -4.18
N GLY A 338 -2.25 -9.61 -5.35
CA GLY A 338 -1.76 -8.64 -6.32
C GLY A 338 -0.28 -8.77 -6.71
N HIS A 339 0.28 -7.67 -7.22
CA HIS A 339 1.67 -7.56 -7.66
C HIS A 339 2.22 -6.24 -7.12
N TRP A 340 3.12 -6.31 -6.14
CA TRP A 340 3.43 -5.14 -5.32
C TRP A 340 4.62 -4.35 -5.84
N TRP A 341 4.40 -3.04 -6.01
CA TRP A 341 5.44 -2.02 -6.17
C TRP A 341 6.48 -2.35 -7.26
N TYR A 342 7.72 -2.69 -6.91
CA TYR A 342 8.76 -3.00 -7.90
C TYR A 342 8.48 -4.26 -8.74
N SER A 343 7.66 -5.19 -8.22
CA SER A 343 7.18 -6.34 -8.98
C SER A 343 5.95 -6.01 -9.85
N ASN A 344 5.43 -4.78 -9.78
CA ASN A 344 4.26 -4.33 -10.53
C ASN A 344 4.60 -3.82 -11.94
N ILE A 345 5.30 -4.65 -12.72
CA ILE A 345 5.60 -4.38 -14.13
C ILE A 345 5.32 -5.62 -14.98
N PRO A 346 4.95 -5.46 -16.28
CA PRO A 346 4.39 -6.54 -17.09
C PRO A 346 5.23 -7.82 -17.13
N VAL A 347 6.56 -7.71 -17.17
CA VAL A 347 7.46 -8.87 -17.24
C VAL A 347 7.36 -9.77 -16.01
N PHE A 348 7.11 -9.20 -14.82
CA PHE A 348 6.95 -9.96 -13.58
C PHE A 348 5.50 -10.40 -13.39
N ILE A 349 4.54 -9.50 -13.66
CA ILE A 349 3.11 -9.81 -13.58
C ILE A 349 2.75 -11.01 -14.44
N GLU A 350 3.23 -11.08 -15.69
CA GLU A 350 2.92 -12.21 -16.59
C GLU A 350 3.41 -13.53 -16.02
N LYS A 351 4.68 -13.58 -15.58
CA LYS A 351 5.30 -14.78 -15.03
C LYS A 351 4.59 -15.22 -13.74
N ASP A 352 4.30 -14.26 -12.87
CA ASP A 352 3.74 -14.53 -11.57
C ASP A 352 2.27 -14.97 -11.65
N THR A 353 1.47 -14.26 -12.44
CA THR A 353 0.06 -14.61 -12.70
C THR A 353 -0.05 -16.02 -13.28
N ARG A 354 0.80 -16.35 -14.26
CA ARG A 354 0.80 -17.68 -14.90
C ARG A 354 1.08 -18.79 -13.89
N ALA A 355 2.08 -18.62 -13.03
CA ALA A 355 2.41 -19.60 -12.01
C ALA A 355 1.27 -19.77 -10.98
N ARG A 356 0.66 -18.67 -10.54
CA ARG A 356 -0.46 -18.68 -9.58
C ARG A 356 -1.70 -19.37 -10.16
N LEU A 357 -2.11 -19.01 -11.38
CA LEU A 357 -3.26 -19.61 -12.06
C LEU A 357 -3.15 -21.12 -12.26
N GLN A 358 -1.92 -21.65 -12.37
CA GLN A 358 -1.67 -23.07 -12.64
C GLN A 358 -1.53 -23.93 -11.37
N ALA A 359 -1.21 -23.33 -10.21
CA ALA A 359 -0.86 -24.09 -9.01
C ALA A 359 -1.69 -23.72 -7.76
N VAL A 360 -2.16 -22.48 -7.64
CA VAL A 360 -2.91 -22.02 -6.46
C VAL A 360 -4.41 -22.28 -6.68
N PRO A 361 -5.16 -22.79 -5.67
CA PRO A 361 -6.61 -22.90 -5.79
C PRO A 361 -7.26 -21.57 -6.19
N LYS A 362 -8.21 -21.60 -7.15
CA LYS A 362 -8.85 -20.40 -7.70
C LYS A 362 -9.53 -19.48 -6.65
N THR A 363 -9.90 -20.03 -5.50
CA THR A 363 -10.55 -19.29 -4.39
C THR A 363 -9.55 -18.58 -3.48
N LYS A 364 -8.26 -18.62 -3.80
CA LYS A 364 -7.16 -18.09 -2.98
C LYS A 364 -6.26 -17.13 -3.76
N GLN A 365 -6.85 -16.46 -4.74
CA GLN A 365 -6.14 -15.56 -5.63
C GLN A 365 -6.89 -14.22 -5.70
N ILE A 366 -6.26 -13.18 -5.16
CA ILE A 366 -6.63 -11.79 -5.44
C ILE A 366 -5.69 -11.33 -6.55
N GLY A 367 -6.27 -11.04 -7.72
CA GLY A 367 -5.51 -10.82 -8.95
C GLY A 367 -4.66 -9.55 -8.92
N TYR A 368 -5.24 -8.45 -8.45
CA TYR A 368 -4.61 -7.13 -8.50
C TYR A 368 -5.21 -6.17 -7.47
N TYR A 369 -4.44 -5.14 -7.13
CA TYR A 369 -4.87 -3.93 -6.42
C TYR A 369 -4.05 -2.76 -6.95
N SER A 370 -4.58 -1.55 -6.91
CA SER A 370 -3.92 -0.40 -7.57
C SER A 370 -2.75 0.17 -6.78
N ASP A 371 -2.81 0.11 -5.44
CA ASP A 371 -1.86 0.79 -4.55
C ASP A 371 -1.85 2.32 -4.77
N MET A 372 -2.96 2.88 -5.31
CA MET A 372 -3.07 4.28 -5.74
C MET A 372 -3.18 5.28 -4.60
#